data_AF-A0A381TV49-F1
#
_entry.id   AF-A0A381TV49-F1
#
_cell.length_a   1.000
_cell.length_b   1.000
_cell.length_c   1.000
_cell.angle_alpha   90.00
_cell.angle_beta   90.00
_cell.angle_gamma   90.00
#
_symmetry.space_group_name_H-M   'P 1'
#
loop_
_entity.id
_entity.type
_entity.pdbx_description
1 polymer ?
#
loop_
_entity_poly.entity_id
_entity_poly.type
_entity_poly.pdbx_seq_one_letter_code
_entity_poly.pdbx_strand_id
1 'polypeptide(L)' 'MHLPEGAEVAAVTRFGVPLDVDDTLVLEADDQITIVGPEDAMPAPGDPAPLG' A
#
# COMPACT_ATOMS: atom_id res chain seq x y z
N MET A 1 5.31 -6.48 -5.58
CA MET A 1 4.03 -6.41 -4.87
C MET A 1 2.95 -6.53 -5.93
N HIS A 2 2.07 -7.53 -5.84
CA HIS A 2 0.85 -7.56 -6.66
C HIS A 2 -0.27 -6.87 -5.89
N LEU A 3 -0.84 -5.82 -6.47
CA LEU A 3 -2.03 -5.17 -5.94
C LEU A 3 -3.28 -5.75 -6.62
N PRO A 4 -4.44 -5.74 -5.93
CA PRO A 4 -5.73 -5.95 -6.58
C PRO A 4 -5.93 -5.00 -7.76
N GLU A 5 -6.70 -5.42 -8.76
CA GLU A 5 -6.98 -4.59 -9.93
C GLU A 5 -7.67 -3.29 -9.51
N GLY A 6 -7.14 -2.16 -9.99
CA GLY A 6 -7.62 -0.82 -9.66
C GLY A 6 -7.17 -0.29 -8.29
N ALA A 7 -6.38 -1.05 -7.52
CA ALA A 7 -5.78 -0.57 -6.29
C ALA A 7 -4.41 0.10 -6.55
N GLU A 8 -4.11 1.13 -5.77
CA GLU A 8 -2.87 1.91 -5.86
C GLU A 8 -2.28 2.24 -4.49
N VAL A 9 -0.98 2.50 -4.45
CA VAL A 9 -0.30 3.01 -3.26
C VAL A 9 -0.57 4.51 -3.16
N ALA A 10 -1.36 4.92 -2.17
CA ALA A 10 -1.69 6.33 -1.95
C ALA A 10 -0.66 7.04 -1.08
N ALA A 11 0.01 6.32 -0.17
CA ALA A 11 1.02 6.88 0.71
C ALA A 11 2.00 5.83 1.21
N VAL A 12 3.26 6.24 1.39
CA VAL A 12 4.28 5.48 2.11
C VAL A 12 4.85 6.36 3.22
N THR A 13 4.92 5.81 4.42
CA THR A 13 5.53 6.46 5.58
C THR A 13 6.64 5.57 6.13
N ARG A 14 7.85 6.11 6.25
CA ARG A 14 9.01 5.41 6.81
C ARG A 14 9.41 6.03 8.12
N PHE A 15 9.32 5.27 9.21
CA PHE A 15 9.62 5.75 10.57
C PHE A 15 8.93 7.09 10.92
N GLY A 16 7.68 7.26 10.45
CA GLY A 16 6.88 8.48 10.66
C GLY A 16 7.12 9.61 9.65
N VAL A 17 8.01 9.43 8.66
CA VAL A 17 8.29 10.41 7.61
C VAL A 17 7.56 10.02 6.33
N PRO A 18 6.68 10.86 5.77
CA PRO A 18 6.05 10.60 4.48
C PRO A 18 7.08 10.66 3.36
N LEU A 19 6.99 9.72 2.41
CA LEU A 19 7.83 9.65 1.21
C LEU A 19 7.01 9.97 -0.04
N ASP A 20 7.66 10.54 -1.05
CA ASP A 20 7.06 10.69 -2.37
C ASP A 20 6.86 9.31 -3.00
N VAL A 21 5.65 9.07 -3.50
CA VAL A 21 5.29 7.80 -4.15
C VAL A 21 5.49 7.94 -5.64
N ASP A 22 6.50 7.24 -6.16
CA ASP A 22 6.79 7.12 -7.58
C ASP A 22 7.35 5.73 -7.91
N ASP A 23 7.50 5.47 -9.21
CA ASP A 23 7.92 4.17 -9.77
C ASP A 23 9.35 3.76 -9.38
N THR A 24 10.13 4.68 -8.80
CA THR A 24 11.52 4.46 -8.36
C THR A 24 11.62 4.19 -6.86
N LEU A 25 10.54 4.40 -6.10
CA LEU A 25 10.50 4.16 -4.67
C LEU A 25 10.70 2.67 -4.35
N VAL A 26 11.74 2.39 -3.56
CA VAL A 26 12.00 1.04 -3.02
C VAL A 26 11.47 0.96 -1.60
N LEU A 27 10.55 0.01 -1.39
CA LEU A 27 10.00 -0.30 -0.07
C LEU A 27 11.05 -1.00 0.79
N GLU A 28 11.12 -0.57 2.05
CA GLU A 28 11.97 -1.16 3.07
C GLU A 28 11.13 -1.84 4.16
N ALA A 29 11.80 -2.59 5.02
CA ALA A 29 11.15 -3.12 6.21
C ALA A 29 10.59 -1.97 7.07
N ASP A 30 9.45 -2.25 7.70
CA ASP A 30 8.74 -1.31 8.58
C ASP A 30 8.13 -0.07 7.89
N ASP A 31 8.16 -0.01 6.56
CA ASP A 31 7.36 0.97 5.82
C ASP A 31 5.87 0.76 6.08
N GLN A 32 5.18 1.85 6.41
CA GLN A 32 3.73 1.89 6.55
C GLN A 32 3.13 2.35 5.23
N ILE A 33 2.36 1.47 4.59
CA ILE A 33 1.81 1.69 3.25
C ILE A 33 0.30 1.86 3.37
N THR A 34 -0.24 2.90 2.75
CA THR A 34 -1.68 3.06 2.54
C THR A 34 -2.02 2.69 1.12
N ILE A 35 -2.92 1.71 0.96
CA ILE A 35 -3.44 1.25 -0.32
C ILE A 35 -4.90 1.66 -0.40
N VAL A 36 -5.30 2.24 -1.53
CA VAL A 36 -6.70 2.57 -1.85
C VAL A 36 -7.10 1.82 -3.11
N GLY A 37 -8.35 1.40 -3.18
CA GLY A 37 -8.87 0.65 -4.32
C GLY A 37 -10.37 0.42 -4.22
N PRO A 38 -10.96 -0.29 -5.20
CA PRO A 38 -12.37 -0.65 -5.19
C PRO A 38 -12.76 -1.45 -3.94
N GLU A 39 -13.92 -1.17 -3.36
CA GLU A 39 -14.40 -1.82 -2.13
C GLU A 39 -14.51 -3.34 -2.28
N ASP A 40 -14.91 -3.82 -3.46
CA ASP A 40 -15.07 -5.24 -3.78
C ASP A 40 -13.73 -5.97 -4.02
N ALA A 41 -12.65 -5.23 -4.28
CA ALA A 41 -11.30 -5.76 -4.49
C ALA A 41 -10.42 -5.68 -3.22
N MET A 42 -10.81 -4.83 -2.26
CA MET A 42 -10.08 -4.64 -1.00
C MET A 42 -10.52 -5.67 0.06
N PRO A 43 -9.60 -6.12 0.93
CA PRO A 43 -9.97 -7.00 2.03
C PRO A 43 -10.91 -6.30 3.01
N ALA A 44 -11.75 -7.08 3.69
CA ALA A 44 -12.63 -6.54 4.72
C ALA A 44 -11.80 -5.98 5.89
N PRO A 45 -12.34 -5.00 6.66
CA PRO A 45 -11.62 -4.47 7.82
C PRO A 45 -11.23 -5.58 8.81
N GLY A 46 -9.94 -5.68 9.10
CA GLY A 46 -9.37 -6.70 9.99
C GLY A 46 -8.78 -7.92 9.27
N ASP A 47 -9.09 -8.09 7.98
CA ASP A 47 -8.43 -9.09 7.15
C ASP A 47 -7.02 -8.61 6.75
N PRO A 48 -6.10 -9.55 6.44
CA PRO A 48 -4.75 -9.19 6.00
C PRO A 48 -4.76 -8.32 4.74
N ALA A 49 -3.79 -7.40 4.66
CA ALA A 49 -3.56 -6.62 3.46
C ALA A 49 -3.24 -7.54 2.26
N PRO A 50 -3.62 -7.16 1.02
CA PRO A 50 -3.47 -8.01 -0.16
C PRO A 50 -2.05 -7.95 -0.71
N LEU A 51 -1.04 -8.17 0.14
CA LEU A 51 0.38 -8.08 -0.21
C LEU A 51 0.88 -9.48 -0.60
N GLY A 52 0.62 -9.86 -1.87
CA GLY A 52 1.09 -11.09 -2.51
C GLY A 52 2.22 -10.87 -3.51
#